data_AF-A0A972A960-F1
#
_entry.id   AF-A0A972A960-F1
#
_cell.length_a   1.000
_cell.length_b   1.000
_cell.length_c   1.000
_cell.angle_alpha   90.00
_cell.angle_beta   90.00
_cell.angle_gamma   90.00
#
_symmetry.space_group_name_H-M   'P 1'
#
loop_
_entity.id
_entity.type
_entity.pdbx_description
1 polymer ?
#
loop_
_entity_poly.entity_id
_entity_poly.type
_entity_poly.pdbx_seq_one_letter_code
_entity_poly.pdbx_strand_id
1 'polypeptide(L)'
;DGYPILKGISRTAQLKAQNLLAKYNLSLNASPEAGGTLSGGGLVEVGDKVTLSATAATGYQFVNWTDDAENNLSTEASFIYTMPASDVSLTANFDILTLLNDKEATKIQVWPNPFEAEILISGGTDIKQVTLVTLLGETIFKTDYSVSNIQTSQLSPGVYILKIEDNDGRISSYTLIKK
;
A
#
# COMPACT_ATOMS: atom_id res chain seq x y z
N ASP A 1 49.94 12.82 11.59
CA ASP A 1 48.86 13.55 12.29
C ASP A 1 47.95 12.54 12.97
N GLY A 2 47.87 12.35 14.29
CA GLY A 2 48.16 13.25 15.40
C GLY A 2 46.92 13.43 16.28
N TYR A 3 46.11 12.39 16.54
CA TYR A 3 44.95 12.48 17.43
C TYR A 3 45.42 12.89 18.84
N PRO A 4 44.79 13.90 19.48
CA PRO A 4 45.19 14.32 20.81
C PRO A 4 44.95 13.18 21.79
N ILE A 5 46.04 12.70 22.42
CA ILE A 5 45.96 11.83 23.59
C ILE A 5 45.30 12.61 24.73
N LEU A 6 44.01 12.33 24.96
CA LEU A 6 43.27 12.83 26.12
C LEU A 6 43.89 12.18 27.38
N LYS A 7 44.93 12.82 27.94
CA LYS A 7 45.56 12.40 29.20
C LYS A 7 44.51 12.42 30.32
N GLY A 8 44.23 11.26 30.91
CA GLY A 8 43.42 11.14 32.13
C GLY A 8 42.14 10.28 32.02
N ILE A 9 41.75 9.83 30.83
CA ILE A 9 40.63 8.88 30.68
C ILE A 9 41.13 7.43 30.67
N SER A 10 40.35 6.54 31.29
CA SER A 10 40.66 5.10 31.31
C SER A 10 40.74 4.57 29.87
N ARG A 11 41.60 3.56 29.64
CA ARG A 11 41.68 2.86 28.34
C ARG A 11 40.32 2.43 27.83
N THR A 12 39.42 2.00 28.71
CA THR A 12 38.04 1.63 28.38
C THR A 12 37.21 2.83 27.92
N ALA A 13 37.38 4.00 28.53
CA ALA A 13 36.73 5.23 28.09
C ALA A 13 37.28 5.72 26.75
N GLN A 14 38.60 5.60 26.52
CA GLN A 14 39.23 5.89 25.23
C GLN A 14 38.76 4.92 24.13
N LEU A 15 38.67 3.62 24.43
CA LEU A 15 38.17 2.60 23.49
C LEU A 15 36.68 2.79 23.19
N LYS A 16 35.85 3.11 24.20
CA LYS A 16 34.44 3.47 23.99
C LYS A 16 34.30 4.72 23.12
N ALA A 17 35.10 5.76 23.37
CA ALA A 17 35.10 6.99 22.58
C ALA A 17 35.62 6.78 21.14
N GLN A 18 36.61 5.91 20.94
CA GLN A 18 37.09 5.54 19.61
C GLN A 18 36.05 4.72 18.83
N ASN A 19 35.31 3.82 19.49
CA ASN A 19 34.29 3.01 18.84
C ASN A 19 33.07 3.86 18.40
N LEU A 20 32.83 5.00 19.05
CA LEU A 20 31.83 5.99 18.63
C LEU A 20 32.23 6.76 17.34
N LEU A 21 33.54 6.84 17.03
CA LEU A 21 34.04 7.50 15.81
C LEU A 21 34.23 6.51 14.64
N ALA A 22 33.98 5.22 14.85
CA ALA A 22 34.00 4.22 13.79
C ALA A 22 32.81 4.44 12.85
N LYS A 23 33.04 4.29 11.53
CA LYS A 23 31.98 4.37 10.52
C LYS A 23 31.67 2.99 9.97
N TYR A 24 30.39 2.69 9.85
CA TYR A 24 29.88 1.46 9.27
C TYR A 24 28.92 1.77 8.13
N ASN A 25 28.75 0.82 7.23
CA ASN A 25 27.90 0.96 6.07
C ASN A 25 26.45 0.60 6.42
N LEU A 26 25.54 1.53 6.14
CA LEU A 26 24.09 1.32 6.20
C LEU A 26 23.55 1.17 4.76
N SER A 27 23.31 -0.07 4.36
CA SER A 27 22.73 -0.41 3.07
C SER A 27 21.21 -0.45 3.16
N LEU A 28 20.54 0.10 2.14
CA LEU A 28 19.09 0.08 2.04
C LEU A 28 18.66 -0.66 0.77
N ASN A 29 17.68 -1.54 0.88
CA ASN A 29 17.15 -2.33 -0.22
C ASN A 29 15.64 -2.15 -0.34
N ALA A 30 15.14 -1.93 -1.55
CA ALA A 30 13.69 -1.93 -1.82
C ALA A 30 13.29 -3.34 -2.27
N SER A 31 12.22 -3.88 -1.69
CA SER A 31 11.68 -5.19 -2.05
C SER A 31 10.17 -5.09 -2.33
N PRO A 32 9.72 -5.26 -3.59
CA PRO A 32 10.55 -5.38 -4.80
C PRO A 32 11.33 -4.09 -5.10
N GLU A 33 12.39 -4.20 -5.91
CA GLU A 33 13.24 -3.05 -6.30
C GLU A 33 12.43 -1.94 -6.99
N ALA A 34 11.44 -2.32 -7.81
CA ALA A 34 10.52 -1.39 -8.46
C ALA A 34 9.50 -0.75 -7.49
N GLY A 35 9.44 -1.21 -6.23
CA GLY A 35 8.43 -0.82 -5.26
C GLY A 35 8.57 0.61 -4.75
N GLY A 36 9.78 1.18 -4.79
CA GLY A 36 10.00 2.55 -4.34
C GLY A 36 11.46 2.98 -4.31
N THR A 37 11.67 4.24 -3.91
CA THR A 37 12.99 4.84 -3.73
C THR A 37 13.30 5.06 -2.25
N LEU A 38 14.56 4.86 -1.85
CA LEU A 38 15.00 4.95 -0.46
C LEU A 38 16.05 6.04 -0.27
N SER A 39 16.09 6.64 0.92
CA SER A 39 17.11 7.62 1.32
C SER A 39 17.54 7.43 2.77
N GLY A 40 18.76 7.87 3.10
CA GLY A 40 19.33 7.80 4.45
C GLY A 40 20.39 6.70 4.64
N GLY A 41 20.72 5.94 3.60
CA GLY A 41 21.84 4.99 3.62
C GLY A 41 23.22 5.65 3.46
N GLY A 42 24.28 4.87 3.64
CA GLY A 42 25.67 5.27 3.45
C GLY A 42 26.58 4.97 4.64
N LEU A 43 27.75 5.62 4.67
CA LEU A 43 28.72 5.50 5.77
C LEU A 43 28.32 6.42 6.94
N VAL A 44 28.05 5.83 8.10
CA VAL A 44 27.50 6.51 9.28
C VAL A 44 28.33 6.18 10.53
N GLU A 45 28.53 7.15 11.42
CA GLU A 45 29.25 6.96 12.68
C GLU A 45 28.39 6.19 13.70
N VAL A 46 29.02 5.36 14.53
CA VAL A 46 28.30 4.60 15.56
C VAL A 46 27.60 5.53 16.53
N GLY A 47 26.31 5.27 16.78
CA GLY A 47 25.48 6.06 17.68
C GLY A 47 24.84 7.29 17.04
N ASP A 48 25.21 7.65 15.81
CA ASP A 48 24.53 8.71 15.07
C ASP A 48 23.10 8.30 14.71
N LYS A 49 22.24 9.32 14.66
CA LYS A 49 20.83 9.19 14.30
C LYS A 49 20.63 9.63 12.87
N VAL A 50 20.14 8.73 12.02
CA VAL A 50 19.87 8.99 10.62
C VAL A 50 18.38 8.85 10.34
N THR A 51 17.83 9.80 9.58
CA THR A 51 16.46 9.69 9.10
C THR A 51 16.44 8.81 7.86
N LEU A 52 15.81 7.65 7.98
CA LEU A 52 15.52 6.77 6.85
C LEU A 52 14.16 7.14 6.29
N SER A 53 14.03 7.11 4.96
CA SER A 53 12.76 7.37 4.30
C SER A 53 12.59 6.45 3.09
N ALA A 54 11.39 5.90 2.96
CA ALA A 54 10.92 5.15 1.80
C ALA A 54 9.82 5.93 1.10
N THR A 55 9.93 6.09 -0.22
CA THR A 55 8.88 6.67 -1.07
C THR A 55 8.41 5.60 -2.04
N ALA A 56 7.15 5.19 -1.90
CA ALA A 56 6.56 4.18 -2.79
C ALA A 56 6.44 4.70 -4.22
N ALA A 57 6.74 3.83 -5.19
CA ALA A 57 6.49 4.09 -6.60
C ALA A 57 5.00 4.00 -6.92
N THR A 58 4.59 4.52 -8.08
CA THR A 58 3.19 4.41 -8.53
C THR A 58 2.74 2.95 -8.61
N GLY A 59 1.59 2.64 -8.00
CA GLY A 59 1.05 1.28 -7.95
C GLY A 59 1.61 0.42 -6.82
N TYR A 60 2.40 0.98 -5.92
CA TYR A 60 2.91 0.32 -4.72
C TYR A 60 2.52 1.09 -3.45
N GLN A 61 2.53 0.37 -2.32
CA GLN A 61 2.42 0.93 -0.99
C GLN A 61 3.58 0.44 -0.13
N PHE A 62 4.08 1.30 0.74
CA PHE A 62 5.07 0.91 1.74
C PHE A 62 4.39 0.06 2.82
N VAL A 63 5.03 -1.04 3.21
CA VAL A 63 4.52 -1.98 4.22
C VAL A 63 5.28 -1.79 5.53
N ASN A 64 6.60 -2.02 5.50
CA ASN A 64 7.46 -1.91 6.67
C ASN A 64 8.95 -1.87 6.31
N TRP A 65 9.76 -1.53 7.32
CA TRP A 65 11.19 -1.74 7.32
C TRP A 65 11.53 -3.03 8.09
N THR A 66 12.50 -3.79 7.57
CA THR A 66 13.02 -5.03 8.18
C THR A 66 14.55 -5.07 8.16
N ASP A 67 15.14 -5.82 9.08
CA ASP A 67 16.56 -6.18 9.04
C ASP A 67 16.81 -7.46 8.23
N ASP A 68 18.07 -7.87 8.09
CA ASP A 68 18.45 -9.12 7.39
C ASP A 68 17.88 -10.40 8.01
N ALA A 69 17.39 -10.34 9.26
CA ALA A 69 16.72 -11.44 9.94
C ALA A 69 15.18 -11.35 9.83
N GLU A 70 14.69 -10.47 8.96
CA GLU A 70 13.27 -10.20 8.71
C GLU A 70 12.50 -9.66 9.94
N ASN A 71 13.20 -9.13 10.94
CA ASN A 71 12.55 -8.51 12.08
C ASN A 71 11.92 -7.17 11.67
N ASN A 72 10.67 -6.95 12.06
CA ASN A 72 10.01 -5.67 11.83
C ASN A 72 10.66 -4.56 12.68
N LEU A 73 11.20 -3.54 12.01
CA LEU A 73 11.83 -2.39 12.66
C LEU A 73 10.88 -1.19 12.78
N SER A 74 10.07 -0.96 11.74
CA SER A 74 9.16 0.17 11.67
C SER A 74 8.06 -0.08 10.64
N THR A 75 6.83 0.34 10.94
CA THR A 75 5.73 0.46 9.98
C THR A 75 5.58 1.88 9.43
N GLU A 76 6.35 2.83 9.96
CA GLU A 76 6.43 4.20 9.43
C GLU A 76 7.43 4.24 8.28
N ALA A 77 7.01 4.78 7.12
CA ALA A 77 7.85 4.91 5.94
C ALA A 77 9.10 5.78 6.19
N SER A 78 9.00 6.71 7.14
CA SER A 78 10.10 7.55 7.59
C SER A 78 10.30 7.44 9.10
N PHE A 79 11.50 7.04 9.55
CA PHE A 79 11.82 6.93 10.97
C PHE A 79 13.31 7.20 11.24
N ILE A 80 13.64 7.44 12.52
CA ILE A 80 15.01 7.68 12.96
C ILE A 80 15.66 6.35 13.35
N TYR A 81 16.74 6.00 12.65
CA TYR A 81 17.57 4.83 12.94
C TYR A 81 18.85 5.25 13.66
N THR A 82 19.27 4.50 14.69
CA THR A 82 20.53 4.73 15.40
C THR A 82 21.57 3.70 14.96
N MET A 83 22.69 4.15 14.42
CA MET A 83 23.68 3.26 13.79
C MET A 83 24.41 2.39 14.83
N PRO A 84 24.42 1.04 14.69
CA PRO A 84 25.21 0.16 15.56
C PRO A 84 26.69 0.09 15.15
N ALA A 85 27.49 -0.60 15.95
CA ALA A 85 28.92 -0.83 15.70
C ALA A 85 29.19 -2.00 14.74
N SER A 86 28.45 -2.06 13.64
CA SER A 86 28.57 -3.06 12.57
C SER A 86 27.91 -2.56 11.30
N ASP A 87 28.27 -3.12 10.15
CA ASP A 87 27.53 -2.91 8.90
C ASP A 87 26.10 -3.44 9.06
N VAL A 88 25.15 -2.75 8.44
CA VAL A 88 23.71 -3.07 8.51
C VAL A 88 23.12 -3.00 7.11
N SER A 89 22.25 -3.96 6.80
CA SER A 89 21.38 -3.94 5.64
C SER A 89 19.93 -3.92 6.12
N LEU A 90 19.16 -2.94 5.64
CA LEU A 90 17.74 -2.77 5.94
C LEU A 90 16.92 -2.83 4.66
N THR A 91 15.81 -3.56 4.71
CA THR A 91 14.89 -3.70 3.58
C THR A 91 13.61 -2.93 3.84
N ALA A 92 13.26 -2.03 2.93
CA ALA A 92 11.91 -1.46 2.82
C ALA A 92 11.06 -2.39 1.96
N ASN A 93 10.04 -2.98 2.58
CA ASN A 93 9.09 -3.85 1.90
C ASN A 93 7.95 -3.01 1.34
N PHE A 94 7.64 -3.27 0.08
CA PHE A 94 6.54 -2.69 -0.64
C PHE A 94 5.64 -3.79 -1.15
N ASP A 95 4.34 -3.54 -1.10
CA ASP A 95 3.36 -4.37 -1.79
C ASP A 95 2.78 -3.59 -2.95
N ILE A 96 2.25 -4.30 -3.94
CA ILE A 96 1.39 -3.68 -4.94
C ILE A 96 0.26 -2.99 -4.18
N LEU A 97 0.05 -1.70 -4.46
CA LEU A 97 -1.13 -0.98 -4.01
C LEU A 97 -2.32 -1.59 -4.75
N THR A 98 -2.86 -2.66 -4.19
CA THR A 98 -4.14 -3.17 -4.60
C THR A 98 -5.16 -2.13 -4.16
N LEU A 99 -5.74 -1.41 -5.12
CA LEU A 99 -6.96 -0.65 -4.85
C LEU A 99 -8.07 -1.55 -4.29
N LEU A 100 -7.90 -2.88 -4.35
CA LEU A 100 -8.60 -3.88 -3.58
C LEU A 100 -7.97 -3.99 -2.17
N ASN A 101 -8.19 -3.02 -1.29
CA ASN A 101 -8.22 -3.38 0.13
C ASN A 101 -9.51 -4.20 0.31
N ASP A 102 -9.36 -5.52 0.29
CA ASP A 102 -10.41 -6.51 0.58
C ASP A 102 -10.88 -6.48 2.06
N LYS A 103 -10.72 -5.33 2.73
CA LYS A 103 -11.50 -4.89 3.87
C LYS A 103 -12.19 -3.60 3.44
N GLU A 104 -13.49 -3.71 3.12
CA GLU A 104 -14.39 -2.64 2.68
C GLU A 104 -14.44 -2.33 1.17
N ALA A 105 -13.89 -3.17 0.28
CA ALA A 105 -14.70 -3.55 -0.90
C ALA A 105 -15.86 -4.38 -0.35
N THR A 106 -16.84 -3.68 0.25
CA THR A 106 -18.00 -4.26 0.90
C THR A 106 -18.57 -5.31 -0.06
N LYS A 107 -18.84 -6.52 0.42
CA LYS A 107 -19.35 -7.66 -0.37
C LYS A 107 -20.63 -7.28 -1.12
N ILE A 108 -20.53 -6.60 -2.26
CA ILE A 108 -21.68 -6.20 -3.06
C ILE A 108 -22.17 -7.47 -3.76
N GLN A 109 -23.41 -7.81 -3.48
CA GLN A 109 -24.10 -8.94 -4.07
C GLN A 109 -25.15 -8.42 -5.04
N VAL A 110 -25.20 -9.02 -6.22
CA VAL A 110 -26.15 -8.67 -7.29
C VAL A 110 -26.92 -9.92 -7.70
N TRP A 111 -28.24 -9.88 -7.62
CA TRP A 111 -29.10 -11.04 -7.90
C TRP A 111 -30.51 -10.61 -8.35
N PRO A 112 -31.30 -11.50 -8.99
CA PRO A 112 -30.91 -12.81 -9.51
C PRO A 112 -30.05 -12.68 -10.79
N ASN A 113 -29.33 -13.76 -11.14
CA ASN A 113 -28.74 -13.92 -12.46
C ASN A 113 -28.95 -15.38 -12.89
N PRO A 114 -29.76 -15.67 -13.93
CA PRO A 114 -30.47 -14.74 -14.81
C PRO A 114 -31.57 -13.91 -14.10
N PHE A 115 -31.87 -12.71 -14.62
CA PHE A 115 -32.90 -11.82 -14.10
C PHE A 115 -34.06 -11.62 -15.09
N GLU A 116 -35.22 -11.19 -14.57
CA GLU A 116 -36.43 -10.96 -15.35
C GLU A 116 -37.00 -9.56 -15.11
N ALA A 117 -37.65 -9.31 -13.98
CA ALA A 117 -38.30 -8.02 -13.72
C ALA A 117 -37.39 -6.99 -13.06
N GLU A 118 -36.40 -7.44 -12.28
CA GLU A 118 -35.59 -6.56 -11.45
C GLU A 118 -34.20 -7.12 -11.19
N ILE A 119 -33.28 -6.23 -10.82
CA ILE A 119 -31.96 -6.54 -10.30
C ILE A 119 -31.89 -5.97 -8.88
N LEU A 120 -31.53 -6.81 -7.91
CA LEU A 120 -31.34 -6.46 -6.51
C LEU A 120 -29.85 -6.31 -6.23
N ILE A 121 -29.51 -5.26 -5.48
CA ILE A 121 -28.16 -4.90 -5.06
C ILE A 121 -28.18 -4.80 -3.53
N SER A 122 -27.24 -5.47 -2.88
CA SER A 122 -27.05 -5.38 -1.43
C SER A 122 -25.58 -5.43 -1.06
N GLY A 123 -25.26 -4.96 0.15
CA GLY A 123 -23.90 -4.62 0.52
C GLY A 123 -23.48 -3.30 -0.13
N GLY A 124 -22.24 -2.88 0.11
CA GLY A 124 -21.75 -1.55 -0.29
C GLY A 124 -22.28 -0.49 0.65
N THR A 125 -21.45 -0.02 1.59
CA THR A 125 -21.82 1.10 2.48
C THR A 125 -21.63 2.46 1.81
N ASP A 126 -20.86 2.52 0.72
CA ASP A 126 -20.35 3.76 0.12
C ASP A 126 -20.53 3.80 -1.40
N ILE A 127 -21.67 3.35 -1.92
CA ILE A 127 -21.95 3.39 -3.36
C ILE A 127 -22.23 4.83 -3.81
N LYS A 128 -21.40 5.33 -4.71
CA LYS A 128 -21.51 6.64 -5.36
C LYS A 128 -22.37 6.59 -6.62
N GLN A 129 -22.23 5.53 -7.42
CA GLN A 129 -22.88 5.47 -8.72
C GLN A 129 -23.16 4.03 -9.14
N VAL A 130 -24.33 3.81 -9.73
CA VAL A 130 -24.72 2.54 -10.35
C VAL A 130 -25.05 2.80 -11.81
N THR A 131 -24.43 2.06 -12.72
CA THR A 131 -24.64 2.18 -14.16
C THR A 131 -25.00 0.83 -14.76
N LEU A 132 -26.10 0.74 -15.49
CA LEU A 132 -26.46 -0.44 -16.28
C LEU A 132 -26.22 -0.14 -17.76
N VAL A 133 -25.44 -0.99 -18.42
CA VAL A 133 -25.09 -0.85 -19.84
C VAL A 133 -25.37 -2.12 -20.64
N THR A 134 -25.55 -1.98 -21.95
CA THR A 134 -25.54 -3.11 -22.89
C THR A 134 -24.11 -3.63 -23.12
N LEU A 135 -23.95 -4.79 -23.77
CA LEU A 135 -22.63 -5.30 -24.19
C LEU A 135 -21.87 -4.35 -25.14
N LEU A 136 -22.58 -3.48 -25.84
CA LEU A 136 -21.97 -2.48 -26.73
C LEU A 136 -21.56 -1.20 -25.98
N GLY A 137 -21.78 -1.15 -24.67
CA GLY A 137 -21.44 -0.01 -23.82
C GLY A 137 -22.49 1.11 -23.81
N GLU A 138 -23.67 0.90 -24.40
CA GLU A 138 -24.77 1.86 -24.35
C GLU A 138 -25.34 1.93 -22.94
N THR A 139 -25.45 3.13 -22.38
CA THR A 139 -26.02 3.34 -21.04
C THR A 139 -27.54 3.29 -21.08
N ILE A 140 -28.10 2.36 -20.31
CA ILE A 140 -29.55 2.21 -20.13
C ILE A 140 -30.00 3.02 -18.92
N PHE A 141 -29.19 3.00 -17.87
CA PHE A 141 -29.49 3.62 -16.59
C PHE A 141 -28.21 4.03 -15.88
N LYS A 142 -28.26 5.17 -15.18
CA LYS A 142 -27.15 5.71 -14.40
C LYS A 142 -27.67 6.50 -13.21
N THR A 143 -27.10 6.27 -12.03
CA THR A 143 -27.35 7.05 -10.81
C THR A 143 -26.10 7.75 -10.33
N ASP A 144 -26.29 8.78 -9.51
CA ASP A 144 -25.22 9.37 -8.68
C ASP A 144 -25.53 9.17 -7.19
N TYR A 145 -26.19 8.05 -6.88
CA TYR A 145 -26.55 7.62 -5.52
C TYR A 145 -26.71 6.10 -5.46
N SER A 146 -26.67 5.55 -4.24
CA SER A 146 -26.89 4.12 -3.98
C SER A 146 -28.33 3.69 -4.29
N VAL A 147 -28.48 2.59 -5.01
CA VAL A 147 -29.77 1.94 -5.28
C VAL A 147 -29.69 0.46 -4.91
N SER A 148 -30.74 -0.06 -4.28
CA SER A 148 -30.85 -1.48 -3.91
C SER A 148 -31.69 -2.31 -4.89
N ASN A 149 -32.42 -1.64 -5.79
CA ASN A 149 -33.31 -2.28 -6.76
C ASN A 149 -33.32 -1.48 -8.07
N ILE A 150 -33.24 -2.20 -9.19
CA ILE A 150 -33.38 -1.64 -10.53
C ILE A 150 -34.50 -2.40 -11.23
N GLN A 151 -35.55 -1.68 -11.64
CA GLN A 151 -36.65 -2.25 -12.43
C GLN A 151 -36.21 -2.41 -13.89
N THR A 152 -36.36 -3.61 -14.43
CA THR A 152 -35.84 -4.02 -15.75
C THR A 152 -36.87 -4.72 -16.63
N SER A 153 -38.15 -4.74 -16.22
CA SER A 153 -39.24 -5.36 -16.98
C SER A 153 -39.36 -4.87 -18.42
N GLN A 154 -38.92 -3.63 -18.70
CA GLN A 154 -38.96 -3.00 -20.03
C GLN A 154 -37.77 -3.35 -20.93
N LEU A 155 -36.74 -4.00 -20.39
CA LEU A 155 -35.56 -4.36 -21.17
C LEU A 155 -35.87 -5.57 -22.07
N SER A 156 -35.11 -5.72 -23.15
CA SER A 156 -35.18 -6.93 -23.99
C SER A 156 -34.32 -8.04 -23.39
N PRO A 157 -34.62 -9.33 -23.64
CA PRO A 157 -33.73 -10.42 -23.28
C PRO A 157 -32.33 -10.22 -23.89
N GLY A 158 -31.28 -10.54 -23.14
CA GLY A 158 -29.91 -10.26 -23.56
C GLY A 158 -28.92 -10.19 -22.42
N VAL A 159 -27.69 -9.79 -22.72
CA VAL A 159 -26.62 -9.65 -21.73
C VAL A 159 -26.41 -8.17 -21.41
N TYR A 160 -26.29 -7.89 -20.13
CA TYR A 160 -26.12 -6.56 -19.57
C TYR A 160 -24.93 -6.53 -18.62
N ILE A 161 -24.29 -5.37 -18.49
CA ILE A 161 -23.22 -5.16 -17.52
C ILE A 161 -23.69 -4.12 -16.52
N LEU A 162 -23.71 -4.49 -15.24
CA LEU A 162 -23.93 -3.58 -14.13
C LEU A 162 -22.57 -3.14 -13.58
N LYS A 163 -22.31 -1.84 -13.57
CA LYS A 163 -21.12 -1.21 -12.98
C LYS A 163 -21.52 -0.46 -11.72
N ILE A 164 -20.77 -0.63 -10.64
CA ILE A 164 -21.01 0.03 -9.35
C ILE A 164 -19.71 0.71 -8.93
N GLU A 165 -19.75 2.04 -8.81
CA GLU A 165 -18.64 2.87 -8.34
C GLU A 165 -18.85 3.24 -6.86
N ASP A 166 -17.84 3.03 -6.03
CA ASP A 166 -17.84 3.50 -4.64
C ASP A 166 -17.39 4.97 -4.53
N ASN A 167 -17.48 5.57 -3.33
CA ASN A 167 -17.07 6.94 -3.07
C ASN A 167 -15.57 7.20 -3.29
N ASP A 168 -14.75 6.16 -3.25
CA ASP A 168 -13.31 6.22 -3.52
C ASP A 168 -12.98 6.06 -5.02
N GLY A 169 -13.99 5.86 -5.87
CA GLY A 169 -13.85 5.71 -7.32
C GLY A 169 -13.54 4.28 -7.79
N ARG A 170 -13.63 3.27 -6.92
CA ARG A 170 -13.45 1.86 -7.31
C ARG A 170 -14.69 1.35 -8.03
N ILE A 171 -14.50 0.63 -9.14
CA ILE A 171 -15.59 0.12 -9.97
C ILE A 171 -15.67 -1.42 -9.88
N SER A 172 -16.80 -1.93 -9.40
CA SER A 172 -17.19 -3.34 -9.51
C SER A 172 -18.07 -3.57 -10.73
N SER A 173 -17.89 -4.68 -11.46
CA SER A 173 -18.67 -5.00 -12.66
C SER A 173 -19.28 -6.40 -12.58
N TYR A 174 -20.57 -6.50 -12.94
CA TYR A 174 -21.34 -7.75 -12.94
C TYR A 174 -21.95 -7.98 -14.31
N THR A 175 -21.71 -9.16 -14.89
CA THR A 175 -22.37 -9.58 -16.13
C THR A 175 -23.67 -10.29 -15.77
N LEU A 176 -24.78 -9.79 -16.31
CA LEU A 176 -26.13 -10.25 -15.99
C LEU A 176 -26.85 -10.70 -17.25
N ILE A 177 -27.58 -11.81 -17.16
CA ILE A 177 -28.37 -12.37 -18.26
C ILE A 177 -29.84 -12.08 -18.01
N LYS A 178 -30.48 -11.33 -18.91
CA LYS A 178 -31.93 -11.13 -18.90
C LYS A 178 -32.62 -12.22 -19.71
N LYS A 179 -33.62 -12.86 -19.10
CA LYS A 179 -34.53 -13.79 -19.77
C LYS A 179 -35.80 -13.09 -20.25
#